data_AF-A0A0A1VQG4-F1
#
_entry.id   AF-A0A0A1VQG4-F1
#
_cell.length_a   1.000
_cell.length_b   1.000
_cell.length_c   1.000
_cell.angle_alpha   90.00
_cell.angle_beta   90.00
_cell.angle_gamma   90.00
#
_symmetry.space_group_name_H-M   'P 1'
#
loop_
_entity.id
_entity.type
_entity.pdbx_description
1 polymer ?
#
loop_
_entity_poly.entity_id
_entity_poly.type
_entity_poly.pdbx_seq_one_letter_code
_entity_poly.pdbx_strand_id
1 'polypeptide(L)'
;MLGIGGLSFLLDPQRIPQLLKLPFLSTKPLGVIFLLLVTGYFLLTITYKKSIRIGKENIYLPSCNLSLALILLTFIDWILAARVLYLLLPGSYNTSFLGFFGLYVFAMTAGVLSNVPGGIGVFEFIMLRLRPEYVSNAELLGSLIAYRAIYYLLPLIVAFVWLLGYEARRK
;
A
#
# COMPACT_ATOMS: atom_id res chain seq x y z
N MET A 1 -6.08 -0.61 2.85
CA MET A 1 -5.05 -1.59 2.46
C MET A 1 -5.65 -2.93 2.06
N LEU A 2 -6.34 -3.64 2.96
CA LEU A 2 -6.90 -4.96 2.69
C LEU A 2 -7.85 -4.96 1.48
N GLY A 3 -8.98 -4.25 1.51
CA GLY A 3 -9.95 -4.25 0.39
C GLY A 3 -9.41 -3.79 -0.98
N ILE A 4 -8.31 -3.04 -0.97
CA ILE A 4 -7.63 -2.50 -2.15
C ILE A 4 -6.83 -3.60 -2.87
N GLY A 5 -6.06 -4.37 -2.09
CA GLY A 5 -5.42 -5.59 -2.58
C GLY A 5 -6.47 -6.62 -2.97
N GLY A 6 -7.57 -6.66 -2.21
CA GLY A 6 -8.79 -7.40 -2.47
C GLY A 6 -9.27 -7.33 -3.91
N LEU A 7 -9.60 -6.11 -4.35
CA LEU A 7 -10.14 -5.82 -5.68
C LEU A 7 -9.11 -6.01 -6.79
N SER A 8 -7.85 -5.62 -6.54
CA SER A 8 -6.79 -5.67 -7.55
C SER A 8 -6.41 -7.11 -7.91
N PHE A 9 -6.35 -8.02 -6.92
CA PHE A 9 -6.10 -9.44 -7.18
C PHE A 9 -7.27 -10.18 -7.84
N LEU A 10 -8.49 -9.63 -7.73
CA LEU A 10 -9.69 -10.20 -8.34
C LEU A 10 -9.80 -9.85 -9.82
N LEU A 11 -9.32 -8.67 -10.20
CA LEU A 11 -9.42 -8.12 -11.56
C LEU A 11 -8.23 -8.47 -12.46
N ASP A 12 -7.01 -8.63 -11.93
CA ASP A 12 -5.84 -9.02 -12.73
C ASP A 12 -5.04 -10.14 -12.03
N PRO A 13 -5.39 -11.42 -12.26
CA PRO A 13 -4.71 -12.56 -11.66
C PRO A 13 -3.35 -12.81 -12.35
N GLN A 14 -2.43 -11.85 -12.29
CA GLN A 14 -1.06 -12.07 -12.75
C GLN A 14 -0.25 -12.86 -11.73
N ARG A 15 0.67 -13.67 -12.28
CA ARG A 15 1.26 -14.89 -11.73
C ARG A 15 2.13 -14.70 -10.47
N ILE A 16 1.54 -14.34 -9.33
CA ILE A 16 2.16 -14.50 -8.01
C ILE A 16 2.30 -15.98 -7.54
N PRO A 17 1.53 -16.99 -8.01
CA PRO A 17 1.54 -18.33 -7.40
C PRO A 17 2.85 -19.14 -7.52
N GLN A 18 3.68 -18.89 -8.52
CA GLN A 18 4.80 -19.80 -8.82
C GLN A 18 5.97 -19.70 -7.85
N LEU A 19 6.05 -18.63 -7.05
CA LEU A 19 7.22 -18.37 -6.24
C LEU A 19 7.11 -18.81 -4.77
N LEU A 20 5.88 -18.95 -4.26
CA LEU A 20 5.63 -19.16 -2.83
C LEU A 20 5.27 -20.60 -2.46
N LYS A 21 5.23 -21.55 -3.42
CA LYS A 21 4.72 -22.92 -3.20
C LYS A 21 3.41 -22.94 -2.39
N LEU A 22 2.54 -21.94 -2.60
CA LEU A 22 1.23 -21.94 -1.98
C LEU A 22 0.35 -22.96 -2.73
N PRO A 23 -0.48 -23.75 -2.04
CA PRO A 23 -1.34 -24.77 -2.65
C PRO A 23 -2.50 -24.18 -3.50
N PHE A 24 -2.47 -22.88 -3.80
CA PHE A 24 -3.53 -22.17 -4.49
C PHE A 24 -3.03 -21.64 -5.84
N LEU A 25 -3.62 -22.16 -6.92
CA LEU A 25 -3.33 -21.83 -8.33
C LEU A 25 -3.68 -20.38 -8.74
N SER A 26 -4.12 -19.52 -7.83
CA SER A 26 -4.58 -18.17 -8.17
C SER A 26 -4.44 -17.19 -7.00
N THR A 27 -4.20 -15.91 -7.31
CA THR A 27 -4.17 -14.75 -6.39
C THR A 27 -5.56 -14.36 -5.87
N LYS A 28 -6.61 -14.90 -6.49
CA LYS A 28 -8.03 -14.70 -6.14
C LYS A 28 -8.39 -14.95 -4.66
N PRO A 29 -8.00 -16.07 -4.01
CA PRO A 29 -8.29 -16.31 -2.59
C PRO A 29 -7.72 -15.23 -1.65
N LEU A 30 -6.55 -14.66 -1.94
CA LEU A 30 -6.00 -13.57 -1.14
C LEU A 30 -6.83 -12.29 -1.29
N GLY A 31 -7.31 -12.04 -2.51
CA GLY A 31 -8.26 -10.95 -2.78
C GLY A 31 -9.59 -11.11 -2.04
N VAL A 32 -10.11 -12.33 -1.97
CA VAL A 32 -11.36 -12.67 -1.26
C VAL A 32 -11.21 -12.51 0.25
N ILE A 33 -10.10 -12.94 0.84
CA ILE A 33 -9.81 -12.77 2.28
C ILE A 33 -9.76 -11.28 2.65
N PHE A 34 -9.12 -10.48 1.82
CA PHE A 34 -9.00 -9.04 1.98
C PHE A 34 -10.33 -8.29 1.82
N LEU A 35 -11.19 -8.73 0.90
CA LEU A 35 -12.56 -8.23 0.80
C LEU A 35 -13.38 -8.63 2.03
N LEU A 36 -13.32 -9.89 2.46
CA LEU A 36 -14.00 -10.38 3.67
C LEU A 36 -13.62 -9.59 4.92
N LEU A 37 -12.35 -9.21 5.09
CA LEU A 37 -11.91 -8.40 6.23
C LEU A 37 -12.50 -6.98 6.19
N VAL A 38 -12.62 -6.36 5.01
CA VAL A 38 -13.25 -5.04 4.86
C VAL A 38 -14.76 -5.13 5.06
N THR A 39 -15.42 -6.13 4.50
CA THR A 39 -16.86 -6.34 4.70
C THR A 39 -17.16 -6.65 6.16
N GLY A 40 -16.32 -7.44 6.83
CA GLY A 40 -16.41 -7.74 8.26
C GLY A 40 -16.22 -6.49 9.14
N TYR A 41 -15.27 -5.62 8.80
CA TYR A 41 -15.10 -4.32 9.48
C TYR A 41 -16.35 -3.44 9.33
N PHE A 42 -16.92 -3.34 8.12
CA PHE A 42 -18.17 -2.60 7.91
C PHE A 42 -19.34 -3.20 8.69
N LEU A 43 -19.47 -4.54 8.72
CA LEU A 43 -20.49 -5.20 9.52
C LEU A 43 -20.35 -4.87 11.01
N LEU A 44 -19.12 -4.92 11.55
CA LEU A 44 -18.85 -4.56 12.95
C LEU A 44 -19.14 -3.08 13.22
N THR A 45 -18.78 -2.18 12.30
CA THR A 45 -19.02 -0.74 12.46
C THR A 45 -20.51 -0.39 12.40
N ILE A 46 -21.29 -1.12 11.60
CA ILE A 46 -22.75 -0.96 11.50
C ILE A 46 -23.46 -1.59 12.70
N THR A 47 -22.98 -2.74 13.18
CA THR A 47 -23.58 -3.52 14.28
C THR A 47 -23.23 -2.95 15.66
N TYR A 48 -22.01 -2.43 15.84
CA TYR A 48 -21.51 -1.87 17.10
C TYR A 48 -21.36 -0.35 17.02
N LYS A 49 -22.46 0.37 17.26
CA LYS A 49 -22.51 1.84 17.37
C LYS A 49 -22.15 2.38 18.77
N LYS A 50 -21.79 1.52 19.72
CA LYS A 50 -21.46 1.87 21.11
C LYS A 50 -19.98 1.61 21.41
N SER A 51 -19.41 2.37 22.36
CA SER A 51 -18.02 2.23 22.80
C SER A 51 -17.71 0.78 23.18
N ILE A 52 -16.72 0.18 22.53
CA ILE A 52 -16.25 -1.15 22.91
C ILE A 52 -15.25 -0.95 24.04
N ARG A 53 -15.56 -1.49 25.22
CA ARG A 53 -14.62 -1.56 26.34
C ARG A 53 -13.63 -2.69 26.10
N ILE A 54 -12.38 -2.35 25.81
CA ILE A 54 -11.27 -3.31 25.81
C ILE A 54 -10.44 -3.02 27.06
N GLY A 55 -10.62 -3.85 28.09
CA GLY A 55 -9.94 -3.65 29.38
C GLY A 55 -10.42 -2.39 30.11
N LYS A 56 -9.49 -1.47 30.43
CA LYS A 56 -9.78 -0.18 31.09
C LYS A 56 -10.04 0.96 30.11
N GLU A 57 -9.76 0.75 28.82
CA GLU A 57 -9.86 1.78 27.79
C GLU A 57 -11.21 1.70 27.07
N ASN A 58 -11.89 2.85 26.94
CA ASN A 58 -13.09 2.96 26.12
C ASN A 58 -12.66 3.31 24.68
N ILE A 59 -12.75 2.34 23.77
CA ILE A 59 -12.48 2.59 22.35
C ILE A 59 -13.76 3.10 21.71
N TYR A 60 -13.76 4.37 21.32
CA TYR A 60 -14.84 4.96 20.53
C TYR A 60 -14.66 4.56 19.07
N LEU A 61 -15.62 3.82 18.52
CA LEU A 61 -15.61 3.54 17.10
C LEU A 61 -15.99 4.82 16.34
N PRO A 62 -15.25 5.18 15.28
CA PRO A 62 -15.60 6.31 14.43
C PRO A 62 -17.01 6.11 13.85
N SER A 63 -17.73 7.21 13.65
CA SER A 63 -19.06 7.18 13.02
C SER A 63 -18.97 6.58 11.61
N CYS A 64 -20.03 5.94 11.13
CA CYS A 64 -20.04 5.29 9.81
C CYS A 64 -19.58 6.23 8.68
N ASN A 65 -20.01 7.50 8.73
CA ASN A 65 -19.60 8.52 7.75
C ASN A 65 -18.09 8.83 7.83
N LEU A 66 -17.53 8.89 9.04
CA LEU A 66 -16.10 9.11 9.25
C LEU A 66 -15.28 7.90 8.79
N SER A 67 -15.72 6.68 9.10
CA SER A 67 -15.08 5.45 8.64
C SER A 67 -15.07 5.36 7.10
N LEU A 68 -16.19 5.70 6.44
CA LEU A 68 -16.27 5.76 4.98
C LEU A 68 -15.30 6.80 4.40
N ALA A 69 -15.28 8.00 4.97
CA ALA A 69 -14.37 9.07 4.54
C ALA A 69 -12.90 8.66 4.68
N LEU A 70 -12.52 8.05 5.80
CA LEU A 70 -11.15 7.56 6.02
C LEU A 70 -10.76 6.45 5.06
N ILE A 71 -11.67 5.52 4.77
CA ILE A 71 -11.42 4.44 3.81
C ILE A 71 -11.22 5.01 2.41
N LEU A 72 -12.07 5.94 1.97
CA LEU A 72 -11.94 6.59 0.67
C LEU A 72 -10.66 7.41 0.57
N LEU A 73 -10.33 8.18 1.60
CA LEU A 73 -9.10 8.98 1.64
C LEU A 73 -7.86 8.08 1.55
N THR A 74 -7.83 6.99 2.33
CA THR A 74 -6.74 6.01 2.30
C THR A 74 -6.67 5.31 0.93
N PHE A 75 -7.83 5.06 0.31
CA PHE A 75 -7.88 4.46 -1.02
C PHE A 75 -7.25 5.35 -2.07
N ILE A 76 -7.62 6.64 -2.07
CA ILE A 76 -7.08 7.65 -2.98
C ILE A 76 -5.59 7.80 -2.75
N ASP A 77 -5.15 7.93 -1.51
CA ASP A 77 -3.73 8.02 -1.13
C ASP A 77 -2.92 6.85 -1.70
N TRP A 78 -3.42 5.62 -1.54
CA TRP A 78 -2.78 4.42 -2.05
C TRP A 78 -2.70 4.37 -3.58
N ILE A 79 -3.75 4.80 -4.27
CA ILE A 79 -3.75 4.91 -5.74
C ILE A 79 -2.74 5.95 -6.20
N LEU A 80 -2.68 7.10 -5.55
CA LEU A 80 -1.75 8.16 -5.90
C LEU A 80 -0.30 7.70 -5.68
N ALA A 81 -0.01 7.07 -4.53
CA ALA A 81 1.29 6.48 -4.24
C ALA A 81 1.72 5.45 -5.28
N ALA A 82 0.84 4.51 -5.63
CA ALA A 82 1.13 3.55 -6.67
C ALA A 82 1.30 4.20 -8.05
N ARG A 83 0.50 5.21 -8.39
CA ARG A 83 0.63 5.94 -9.66
C ARG A 83 1.97 6.64 -9.81
N VAL A 84 2.47 7.26 -8.75
CA VAL A 84 3.78 7.92 -8.82
C VAL A 84 4.87 6.90 -9.13
N LEU A 85 4.88 5.74 -8.46
CA LEU A 85 5.85 4.69 -8.80
C LEU A 85 5.63 4.14 -10.22
N TYR A 86 4.38 3.92 -10.63
CA TYR A 86 4.06 3.42 -11.97
C TYR A 86 4.57 4.34 -13.08
N LEU A 87 4.48 5.66 -12.89
CA LEU A 87 5.01 6.65 -13.82
C LEU A 87 6.55 6.69 -13.88
N LEU A 88 7.22 6.21 -12.83
CA LEU A 88 8.68 6.14 -12.76
C LEU A 88 9.24 4.83 -13.31
N LEU A 89 8.39 3.83 -13.59
CA LEU A 89 8.83 2.55 -14.13
C LEU A 89 9.47 2.74 -15.50
N PRO A 90 10.42 1.86 -15.88
CA PRO A 90 11.03 1.91 -17.19
C PRO A 90 9.97 1.67 -18.27
N GLY A 91 10.14 2.27 -19.45
CA GLY A 91 9.20 2.10 -20.57
C GLY A 91 9.06 0.64 -21.05
N SER A 92 9.98 -0.24 -20.66
CA SER A 92 9.90 -1.69 -20.86
C SER A 92 8.82 -2.36 -20.01
N TYR A 93 8.32 -1.70 -18.96
CA TYR A 93 7.30 -2.23 -18.04
C TYR A 93 5.90 -2.17 -18.65
N ASN A 94 5.57 -3.12 -19.52
CA ASN A 94 4.29 -3.18 -20.24
C ASN A 94 3.17 -3.90 -19.46
N THR A 95 3.03 -3.61 -18.17
CA THR A 95 1.95 -4.16 -17.34
C THR A 95 0.84 -3.12 -17.16
N SER A 96 -0.41 -3.58 -17.11
CA SER A 96 -1.55 -2.74 -16.76
C SER A 96 -1.32 -2.05 -15.41
N PHE A 97 -1.81 -0.82 -15.24
CA PHE A 97 -1.76 -0.13 -13.94
C PHE A 97 -2.40 -0.98 -12.83
N LEU A 98 -3.47 -1.71 -13.15
CA LEU A 98 -4.21 -2.52 -12.19
C LEU A 98 -3.40 -3.73 -11.70
N GLY A 99 -2.71 -4.42 -12.60
CA GLY A 99 -1.80 -5.52 -12.25
C GLY A 99 -0.61 -5.02 -11.42
N PHE A 100 -0.01 -3.88 -11.80
CA PHE A 100 1.01 -3.23 -11.01
C PHE A 100 0.52 -2.83 -9.62
N PHE A 101 -0.70 -2.27 -9.52
CA PHE A 101 -1.28 -1.83 -8.27
C PHE A 101 -1.49 -3.00 -7.29
N GLY A 102 -1.93 -4.16 -7.79
CA GLY A 102 -2.01 -5.38 -6.99
C GLY A 102 -0.66 -5.81 -6.43
N LEU A 103 0.39 -5.80 -7.25
CA LEU A 103 1.76 -6.09 -6.83
C LEU A 103 2.27 -5.06 -5.80
N TYR A 104 1.99 -3.78 -6.02
CA TYR A 104 2.33 -2.70 -5.10
C TYR A 104 1.70 -2.90 -3.72
N VAL A 105 0.40 -3.19 -3.68
CA VAL A 105 -0.31 -3.45 -2.42
C VAL A 105 0.25 -4.68 -1.71
N PHE A 106 0.56 -5.73 -2.46
CA PHE A 106 1.19 -6.94 -1.93
C PHE A 106 2.51 -6.62 -1.22
N ALA A 107 3.42 -5.96 -1.95
CA ALA A 107 4.75 -5.62 -1.47
C ALA A 107 4.70 -4.69 -0.25
N MET A 108 3.81 -3.68 -0.28
CA MET A 108 3.60 -2.77 0.86
C MET A 108 3.04 -3.51 2.09
N THR A 109 2.07 -4.41 1.89
CA THR A 109 1.49 -5.19 3.00
C THR A 109 2.54 -6.09 3.64
N ALA A 110 3.34 -6.77 2.83
CA ALA A 110 4.44 -7.61 3.33
C ALA A 110 5.51 -6.77 4.05
N GLY A 111 5.81 -5.57 3.56
CA GLY A 111 6.72 -4.62 4.23
C GLY A 111 6.20 -4.11 5.57
N VAL A 112 4.88 -3.95 5.72
CA VAL A 112 4.27 -3.60 7.02
C VAL A 112 4.30 -4.80 7.97
N LEU A 113 3.97 -5.99 7.49
CA LEU A 113 3.96 -7.22 8.29
C LEU A 113 5.35 -7.62 8.80
N SER A 114 6.42 -7.27 8.07
CA SER A 114 7.79 -7.54 8.49
C SER A 114 8.25 -6.67 9.67
N ASN A 115 7.47 -5.65 10.06
CA ASN A 115 7.83 -4.66 11.09
C ASN A 115 9.18 -3.96 10.82
N VAL A 116 9.66 -3.98 9.58
CA VAL A 116 10.88 -3.27 9.19
C VAL A 116 10.56 -1.78 9.10
N PRO A 117 11.31 -0.90 9.79
CA PRO A 117 11.08 0.54 9.73
C PRO A 117 11.14 1.04 8.28
N GLY A 118 10.06 1.68 7.83
CA GLY A 118 9.92 2.21 6.47
C GLY A 118 9.81 1.16 5.36
N GLY A 119 9.65 -0.13 5.71
CA GLY A 119 9.54 -1.24 4.76
C GLY A 119 10.75 -1.39 3.85
N ILE A 120 11.90 -0.85 4.25
CA ILE A 120 13.12 -0.79 3.43
C ILE A 120 13.65 -2.21 3.20
N GLY A 121 13.89 -2.56 1.94
CA GLY A 121 14.42 -3.86 1.55
C GLY A 121 13.32 -4.89 1.27
N VAL A 122 12.27 -4.99 2.10
CA VAL A 122 11.19 -5.96 1.88
C VAL A 122 10.33 -5.57 0.67
N PHE A 123 9.96 -4.29 0.56
CA PHE A 123 9.21 -3.78 -0.58
C PHE A 123 10.00 -3.95 -1.89
N GLU A 124 11.26 -3.54 -1.89
CA GLU A 124 12.17 -3.66 -3.04
C GLU A 124 12.38 -5.11 -3.45
N PHE A 125 12.61 -5.99 -2.47
CA PHE A 125 12.84 -7.40 -2.72
C PHE A 125 11.64 -8.04 -3.41
N ILE A 126 10.43 -7.79 -2.92
CA ILE A 126 9.21 -8.35 -3.52
C ILE A 126 8.98 -7.79 -4.92
N MET A 127 9.16 -6.49 -5.12
CA MET A 127 9.05 -5.84 -6.42
C MET A 127 10.05 -6.42 -7.42
N LEU A 128 11.32 -6.51 -7.05
CA LEU A 128 12.35 -7.11 -7.89
C LEU A 128 12.03 -8.56 -8.18
N ARG A 129 11.57 -9.33 -7.19
CA ARG A 129 11.37 -10.76 -7.36
C ARG A 129 10.16 -11.11 -8.22
N LEU A 130 9.10 -10.30 -8.16
CA LEU A 130 7.85 -10.50 -8.88
C LEU A 130 7.73 -9.65 -10.16
N ARG A 131 8.79 -8.92 -10.53
CA ARG A 131 8.83 -8.18 -11.79
C ARG A 131 8.71 -9.13 -12.99
N PRO A 132 8.22 -8.65 -14.14
CA PRO A 132 8.29 -9.40 -15.39
C PRO A 132 9.74 -9.69 -15.80
N GLU A 133 10.01 -10.87 -16.36
CA GLU A 133 11.37 -11.33 -16.69
C GLU A 133 12.13 -10.40 -17.66
N TYR A 134 11.39 -9.68 -18.51
CA TYR A 134 11.94 -8.73 -19.48
C TYR A 134 12.40 -7.39 -18.87
N VAL A 135 12.14 -7.14 -17.59
CA VAL A 135 12.54 -5.89 -16.91
C VAL A 135 13.87 -6.12 -16.19
N SER A 136 14.85 -5.24 -16.44
CA SER A 136 16.14 -5.32 -15.76
C SER A 136 16.00 -5.03 -14.26
N ASN A 137 16.75 -5.76 -13.43
CA ASN A 137 16.88 -5.48 -12.00
C ASN A 137 17.32 -4.03 -11.76
N ALA A 138 18.30 -3.55 -12.54
CA ALA A 138 18.90 -2.24 -12.36
C ALA A 138 17.89 -1.11 -12.66
N GLU A 139 17.09 -1.26 -13.71
CA GLU A 139 16.07 -0.28 -14.11
C GLU A 139 14.95 -0.17 -13.07
N LEU A 140 14.46 -1.32 -12.60
CA LEU A 140 13.42 -1.34 -11.58
C LEU A 140 13.95 -0.79 -10.25
N LEU A 141 15.16 -1.16 -9.84
CA LEU A 141 15.78 -0.61 -8.62
C LEU A 141 15.93 0.91 -8.72
N GLY A 142 16.37 1.44 -9.87
CA GLY A 142 16.46 2.88 -10.10
C GLY A 142 15.12 3.59 -9.93
N SER A 143 14.05 2.99 -10.45
CA SER A 143 12.67 3.49 -10.30
C SER A 143 12.22 3.52 -8.84
N LEU A 144 12.53 2.46 -8.07
CA LEU A 144 12.21 2.35 -6.65
C LEU A 144 12.97 3.37 -5.79
N ILE A 145 14.24 3.62 -6.12
CA ILE A 145 15.06 4.65 -5.45
C ILE A 145 14.50 6.05 -5.74
N ALA A 146 14.19 6.34 -7.01
CA ALA A 146 13.58 7.62 -7.40
C ALA A 146 12.24 7.84 -6.70
N TYR A 147 11.42 6.79 -6.60
CA TYR A 147 10.17 6.82 -5.85
C TYR A 147 10.38 7.20 -4.37
N ARG A 148 11.36 6.61 -3.69
CA ARG A 148 11.69 6.96 -2.30
C ARG A 148 12.24 8.39 -2.17
N ALA A 149 13.00 8.88 -3.14
CA ALA A 149 13.43 10.27 -3.14
C ALA A 149 12.23 11.21 -3.18
N ILE A 150 11.22 10.91 -4.01
CA ILE A 150 10.00 11.72 -4.12
C ILE A 150 9.12 11.60 -2.88
N TYR A 151 8.95 10.39 -2.32
CA TYR A 151 8.04 10.20 -1.19
C TYR A 151 8.64 10.54 0.17
N TYR A 152 9.94 10.35 0.35
CA TYR A 152 10.58 10.47 1.68
C TYR A 152 11.49 11.70 1.75
N LEU A 153 12.37 11.89 0.77
CA LEU A 153 13.35 12.98 0.81
C LEU A 153 12.70 14.32 0.48
N LEU A 154 11.83 14.39 -0.52
CA LEU A 154 11.20 15.65 -0.92
C LEU A 154 10.32 16.24 0.19
N PRO A 155 9.41 15.50 0.86
CA PRO A 155 8.65 16.03 1.99
C PRO A 155 9.55 16.42 3.17
N LEU A 156 10.63 15.67 3.41
CA LEU A 156 11.60 16.00 4.44
C LEU A 156 12.28 17.35 4.16
N ILE A 157 12.73 17.59 2.92
CA ILE A 157 13.35 18.85 2.51
C ILE A 157 12.35 20.01 2.63
N VAL A 158 11.11 19.82 2.16
CA VAL A 158 10.06 20.84 2.26
C VAL A 158 9.78 21.21 3.72
N ALA A 159 9.61 20.20 4.59
CA ALA A 159 9.39 20.41 6.01
C ALA A 159 10.58 21.13 6.67
N PHE A 160 11.81 20.75 6.31
CA PHE A 160 13.03 21.35 6.84
C PHE A 160 13.19 22.81 6.42
N VAL A 161 12.99 23.13 5.14
CA VAL A 161 13.02 24.51 4.63
C VAL A 161 11.94 25.37 5.30
N TRP A 162 10.74 24.82 5.47
CA TRP A 162 9.66 25.52 6.17
C TRP A 162 10.04 25.82 7.63
N LEU A 163 10.59 24.84 8.33
CA LEU A 163 11.01 24.99 9.72
C LEU A 163 12.12 26.03 9.87
N LEU A 164 13.14 26.00 9.00
CA LEU A 164 14.21 27.00 9.00
C LEU A 164 13.66 28.41 8.71
N GLY A 165 12.75 28.53 7.74
CA GLY A 165 12.09 29.79 7.42
C GLY A 165 11.23 30.33 8.57
N TYR A 166 10.60 29.44 9.33
CA TYR A 166 9.86 29.80 10.54
C TYR A 166 10.77 30.30 11.65
N GLU A 167 11.87 29.58 11.93
CA GLU A 167 12.82 29.95 12.99
C GLU A 167 13.55 31.26 12.67
N ALA A 168 13.90 31.47 11.40
CA ALA A 168 14.54 32.71 10.93
C ALA A 168 13.63 33.95 11.03
N ARG A 169 12.30 33.77 11.07
CA ARG A 169 11.33 34.87 11.29
C ARG A 169 11.03 35.12 12.76
N ARG A 170 11.38 34.19 13.64
CA ARG A 170 11.11 34.26 15.08
C ARG A 170 12.27 34.89 15.87
N LYS A 171 13.47 34.88 15.28
CA LYS A 171 14.59 35.75 15.67
C LYS A 171 14.47 37.12 15.04
#